data_AF-A0A3N5KUX1-F1
#
_entry.id   AF-A0A3N5KUX1-F1
#
_cell.length_a   1.000
_cell.length_b   1.000
_cell.length_c   1.000
_cell.angle_alpha   90.00
_cell.angle_beta   90.00
_cell.angle_gamma   90.00
#
_symmetry.space_group_name_H-M   'P 1'
#
loop_
_entity.id
_entity.type
_entity.pdbx_description
1 polymer ?
#
loop_
_entity_poly.entity_id
_entity_poly.type
_entity_poly.pdbx_seq_one_letter_code
_entity_poly.pdbx_strand_id
1 'polypeptide(L)' 'VIVSDIAQGGPAVAAGLKIGDVVLEVNGEKVNSDKDILAVMVESNPGDVLKFKVYRDRKTIDISLKLESTTKGRK' A
#
# COMPACT_ATOMS: atom_id res chain seq x y z
N VAL A 1 3.75 -9.77 2.17
CA VAL A 1 2.27 -9.73 2.20
C VAL A 1 1.74 -9.67 0.77
N ILE A 2 0.69 -10.40 0.42
CA ILE A 2 0.07 -10.32 -0.92
C ILE A 2 -1.12 -9.37 -0.86
N VAL A 3 -1.23 -8.45 -1.81
CA VAL A 3 -2.41 -7.59 -1.97
C VAL A 3 -3.55 -8.44 -2.48
N SER A 4 -4.48 -8.79 -1.60
CA SER A 4 -5.67 -9.60 -1.91
C SER A 4 -6.86 -8.77 -2.36
N ASP A 5 -6.96 -7.53 -1.85
CA ASP A 5 -8.03 -6.61 -2.20
C ASP A 5 -7.51 -5.18 -2.22
N ILE A 6 -8.09 -4.36 -3.10
CA ILE A 6 -7.82 -2.93 -3.14
C ILE A 6 -9.15 -2.19 -3.17
N ALA A 7 -9.34 -1.30 -2.20
CA ALA A 7 -10.50 -0.41 -2.18
C ALA A 7 -10.54 0.43 -3.46
N GLN A 8 -11.59 0.24 -4.28
CA GLN A 8 -11.80 1.00 -5.50
C GLN A 8 -11.89 2.50 -5.19
N GLY A 9 -11.05 3.30 -5.85
CA GLY A 9 -10.94 4.73 -5.60
C GLY A 9 -10.07 5.10 -4.38
N GLY A 10 -9.45 4.13 -3.72
CA GLY A 10 -8.50 4.36 -2.63
C GLY A 10 -7.12 4.84 -3.10
N PRO A 11 -6.29 5.33 -2.17
CA PRO A 11 -4.94 5.83 -2.48
C PRO A 11 -4.06 4.73 -3.11
N ALA A 12 -4.31 3.46 -2.79
CA ALA A 12 -3.63 2.33 -3.40
C ALA A 12 -3.91 2.19 -4.91
N VAL A 13 -5.16 2.38 -5.35
CA VAL A 13 -5.49 2.38 -6.78
C VAL A 13 -4.86 3.58 -7.48
N ALA A 14 -4.94 4.76 -6.86
CA ALA A 14 -4.35 5.98 -7.39
C ALA A 14 -2.81 5.87 -7.54
N ALA A 15 -2.16 5.16 -6.62
CA ALA A 15 -0.73 4.86 -6.66
C ALA A 15 -0.37 3.79 -7.71
N GLY A 16 -1.35 3.07 -8.26
CA GLY A 16 -1.12 2.01 -9.25
C GLY A 16 -0.81 0.63 -8.67
N LEU A 17 -1.07 0.41 -7.37
CA LEU A 17 -1.05 -0.94 -6.79
C LEU A 17 -2.10 -1.81 -7.46
N LYS A 18 -1.77 -3.11 -7.60
CA LYS A 18 -2.67 -4.10 -8.15
C LYS A 18 -2.82 -5.29 -7.23
N ILE A 19 -3.99 -5.92 -7.29
CA ILE A 19 -4.25 -7.20 -6.64
C ILE A 19 -3.25 -8.21 -7.21
N GLY A 20 -2.61 -8.97 -6.33
CA GLY A 20 -1.52 -9.88 -6.66
C GLY A 20 -0.11 -9.29 -6.48
N ASP A 21 0.02 -7.99 -6.21
CA ASP A 21 1.32 -7.41 -5.84
C ASP A 21 1.78 -7.96 -4.49
N VAL A 22 3.07 -8.31 -4.40
CA VAL A 22 3.65 -8.76 -3.13
C VAL A 22 4.40 -7.60 -2.49
N VAL A 23 3.85 -7.03 -1.41
CA VAL A 23 4.53 -5.98 -0.65
C VAL A 23 5.68 -6.60 0.14
N LEU A 24 6.87 -6.05 -0.09
CA LEU A 24 8.13 -6.42 0.58
C LEU A 24 8.49 -5.41 1.68
N GLU A 25 8.41 -4.12 1.36
CA GLU A 25 8.83 -3.03 2.26
C GLU A 25 7.90 -1.81 2.14
N VAL A 26 7.73 -1.07 3.23
CA VAL A 26 7.00 0.20 3.28
C VAL A 26 7.87 1.21 4.00
N ASN A 27 8.14 2.35 3.37
CA ASN A 27 8.99 3.43 3.91
C ASN A 27 10.40 2.97 4.32
N GLY A 28 10.91 1.90 3.69
CA GLY A 28 12.19 1.28 4.04
C GLY A 28 12.11 0.25 5.18
N GLU A 29 10.93 0.02 5.74
CA GLU A 29 10.68 -1.00 6.76
C GLU A 29 10.11 -2.27 6.12
N LYS A 30 10.65 -3.44 6.51
CA LYS A 30 10.17 -4.72 6.01
C LYS A 30 8.80 -5.03 6.62
N VAL A 31 7.79 -5.15 5.77
CA VAL A 31 6.44 -5.51 6.21
C VAL A 31 6.18 -6.98 5.94
N ASN A 32 5.77 -7.70 6.98
CA ASN A 32 5.50 -9.14 6.89
C ASN A 32 4.02 -9.45 7.02
N SER A 33 3.23 -8.54 7.59
CA SER A 33 1.78 -8.67 7.76
C SER A 33 1.02 -7.43 7.29
N ASP A 34 -0.25 -7.60 6.94
CA ASP A 34 -1.20 -6.51 6.69
C ASP A 34 -1.30 -5.53 7.87
N LYS A 35 -1.14 -6.03 9.10
CA LYS A 35 -1.10 -5.23 10.32
C LYS A 35 0.04 -4.23 10.35
N ASP A 36 1.24 -4.59 9.87
CA ASP A 36 2.38 -3.66 9.79
C ASP A 36 2.06 -2.51 8.84
N ILE A 37 1.46 -2.84 7.70
CA ILE A 37 1.04 -1.85 6.69
C ILE A 37 -0.02 -0.91 7.28
N LEU A 38 -1.03 -1.47 7.95
CA LEU A 38 -2.07 -0.71 8.62
C LEU A 38 -1.50 0.18 9.73
N ALA A 39 -0.53 -0.31 10.52
CA ALA A 39 0.11 0.48 11.56
C ALA A 39 0.83 1.70 10.96
N VAL A 40 1.61 1.51 9.89
CA VAL A 40 2.27 2.61 9.18
C VAL A 40 1.26 3.59 8.59
N MET A 41 0.15 3.09 8.03
CA MET A 41 -0.91 3.95 7.51
C MET A 41 -1.65 4.74 8.60
N VAL A 42 -1.82 4.18 9.79
CA VAL A 42 -2.45 4.85 10.94
C VAL A 42 -1.50 5.87 11.57
N GLU A 43 -0.21 5.58 11.58
CA GLU A 43 0.82 6.51 12.07
C GLU A 43 1.08 7.67 11.09
N SER A 44 0.82 7.44 9.81
CA SER A 44 0.97 8.45 8.75
C SER A 44 -0.27 9.32 8.63
N ASN A 45 -0.07 10.59 8.26
CA ASN A 45 -1.18 11.52 8.10
C ASN A 45 -1.77 11.49 6.68
N PRO A 46 -3.06 11.84 6.52
CA PRO A 46 -3.60 12.11 5.20
C PRO A 46 -2.84 13.26 4.54
N GLY A 47 -2.24 12.99 3.39
CA GLY A 47 -1.36 13.88 2.64
C GLY A 47 0.07 13.37 2.53
N ASP A 48 0.50 12.48 3.43
CA ASP A 48 1.83 11.88 3.41
C ASP A 48 2.04 10.92 2.24
N VAL A 49 3.29 10.79 1.81
CA VAL A 49 3.70 9.90 0.73
C VAL A 49 4.44 8.71 1.32
N LEU A 50 3.78 7.56 1.31
CA LEU A 50 4.35 6.27 1.68
C LEU A 50 5.00 5.58 0.48
N LYS A 51 6.23 5.12 0.64
CA LYS A 51 6.95 4.37 -0.41
C LYS A 51 6.78 2.88 -0.19
N PHE A 52 6.04 2.22 -1.08
CA PHE A 52 5.85 0.77 -1.08
C PHE A 52 6.81 0.12 -2.05
N LYS A 53 7.56 -0.88 -1.61
CA LYS A 53 8.32 -1.76 -2.48
C LYS A 53 7.53 -3.02 -2.69
N VAL A 54 7.06 -3.23 -3.91
CA VAL A 54 6.30 -4.42 -4.30
C VAL A 54 7.09 -5.29 -5.25
N TYR A 55 6.78 -6.57 -5.27
CA TYR A 55 7.33 -7.53 -6.21
C TYR A 55 6.23 -8.02 -7.12
N ARG A 56 6.38 -7.74 -8.41
CA ARG A 56 5.43 -8.09 -9.47
C ARG A 56 6.19 -8.49 -10.73
N ASP A 57 5.74 -9.52 -11.43
CA ASP A 57 6.36 -9.97 -12.69
C ASP A 57 7.86 -10.29 -12.57
N ARG A 58 8.28 -10.87 -11.43
CA ARG A 58 9.69 -11.14 -11.08
C ARG A 58 10.59 -9.90 -10.99
N LYS A 59 9.99 -8.72 -10.85
CA LYS A 59 10.70 -7.45 -10.67
C LYS A 59 10.21 -6.76 -9.41
N THR A 60 11.11 -6.03 -8.81
CA THR A 60 10.78 -5.12 -7.72
C THR A 60 10.34 -3.78 -8.32
N ILE A 61 9.19 -3.28 -7.88
CA ILE A 61 8.59 -2.03 -8.32
C ILE A 61 8.41 -1.16 -7.08
N ASP A 62 8.96 0.05 -7.10
CA ASP A 62 8.76 1.03 -6.05
C ASP A 62 7.55 1.91 -6.42
N ILE A 63 6.54 1.89 -5.56
CA ILE A 63 5.28 2.62 -5.70
C ILE A 63 5.20 3.67 -4.62
N SER A 64 5.09 4.95 -5.00
CA SER A 64 4.85 6.02 -4.05
C SER A 64 3.34 6.23 -3.93
N LEU A 65 2.79 5.89 -2.78
CA LEU A 65 1.38 6.03 -2.44
C LEU A 65 1.20 7.28 -1.61
N LYS A 66 0.45 8.24 -2.12
CA LYS A 66 0.00 9.38 -1.33
C LYS A 66 -1.27 8.99 -0.57
N LEU A 67 -1.25 9.11 0.75
CA LEU A 67 -2.42 8.85 1.58
C LEU A 67 -3.43 9.98 1.40
N GLU A 68 -4.27 9.90 0.38
CA GLU A 68 -5.46 10.74 0.34
C GLU A 68 -6.54 10.10 1.22
N SER A 69 -7.26 10.91 2.01
CA SER A 69 -8.31 10.49 2.95
C SER A 69 -9.49 9.80 2.26
N THR A 70 -9.29 8.64 1.65
CA THR A 70 -10.36 7.83 1.09
C THR A 70 -10.89 6.91 2.18
N THR A 71 -11.83 7.48 2.92
CA THR A 71 -12.86 6.76 3.65
C THR A 71 -13.81 6.12 2.63
N LYS A 72 -13.58 4.87 2.20
CA LYS A 72 -14.69 4.00 1.75
C LYS A 72 -14.27 2.54 1.56
N GLY A 73 -14.87 1.67 2.35
CA GLY A 73 -14.73 0.22 2.19
C GLY A 73 -15.46 -0.61 3.24
N ARG A 74 -16.66 -0.18 3.67
CA ARG A 74 -17.63 -1.10 4.28
C ARG A 74 -18.66 -1.43 3.21
N LYS A 75 -18.61 -2.65 2.70
CA LYS A 75 -19.80 -3.40 2.26
C LYS A 75 -19.63 -4.83 2.73
#